data_AF-A0AAV7GMI4-F1
#
_entry.id   AF-A0AAV7GMI4-F1
#
_cell.length_a   1.000
_cell.length_b   1.000
_cell.length_c   1.000
_cell.angle_alpha   90.00
_cell.angle_beta   90.00
_cell.angle_gamma   90.00
#
_symmetry.space_group_name_H-M   'P 1'
#
loop_
_entity.id
_entity.type
_entity.pdbx_description
1 polymer ?
#
loop_
_entity_poly.entity_id
_entity_poly.type
_entity_poly.pdbx_seq_one_letter_code
_entity_poly.pdbx_strand_id
1 'polypeptide(L)'
;MIKIHVDNFEPALSAPSCSCGPDPVILYTPLAIYNHYKRNPLRRRNLENFSSPFELSLMKPRVMRNLKNAAIALLTPLPSIFFYLFFLRHYRRSFLSSSSISAASSPLWEWCYKHPLMLSNVIFFANVDVLFWIIGLLQSKHWMIDLYWTMIPVMLIHFFASHPLARANVVRSMVAIVLTYIWSIRLTHSYFRREEWEWGAREDWRFNKLRKQYGKHWWWVSFFAVYVSQQIFLIGICLPLYAIHSSNKPWGFWDFMATCTCISGIAIAFFADTQLYNFMQRNEVLKVECSPTVPNLNKGLWYYSRHPNYFGEQLWWWGLFVFAWNVGQGWMSVGPFVNTLCLAYVTVLVEQRMLNREDRAATYRHYQKTTSVWIPWFKLAIKEPKVKKI
;
A
#
# COMPACT_ATOMS: atom_id res chain seq x y z
N MET A 1 27.35 -3.10 18.50
CA MET A 1 27.34 -2.65 19.91
C MET A 1 26.91 -1.18 19.94
N ILE A 2 25.61 -0.90 20.10
CA ILE A 2 25.09 0.37 20.63
C ILE A 2 23.79 -0.02 21.37
N LYS A 3 23.89 -0.12 22.70
CA LYS A 3 22.76 -0.27 23.61
C LYS A 3 22.12 1.12 23.74
N ILE A 4 20.83 1.26 23.44
CA ILE A 4 20.09 2.48 23.72
C ILE A 4 19.25 2.21 24.96
N HIS A 5 19.65 2.83 26.08
CA HIS A 5 18.81 3.03 27.27
C HIS A 5 17.65 3.94 26.89
N VAL A 6 16.43 3.53 27.24
CA VAL A 6 15.25 4.39 27.18
C VAL A 6 14.85 4.62 28.63
N ASP A 7 15.17 5.82 29.12
CA ASP A 7 14.74 6.26 30.44
C ASP A 7 13.22 6.42 30.48
N ASN A 8 12.71 6.15 31.68
CA ASN A 8 11.32 6.03 32.05
C ASN A 8 10.51 7.30 31.75
N PHE A 9 9.37 7.13 31.07
CA PHE A 9 8.29 8.12 31.11
C PHE A 9 7.25 7.64 32.14
N GLU A 10 7.12 8.37 33.25
CA GLU A 10 5.99 8.26 34.17
C GLU A 10 4.67 8.61 33.44
N PRO A 11 3.60 7.83 33.62
CA PRO A 11 2.27 8.21 33.18
C PRO A 11 1.56 8.99 34.29
N ALA A 12 1.32 10.28 34.07
CA ALA A 12 0.43 11.06 34.91
C ALA A 12 -1.04 10.84 34.54
N LEU A 13 -1.86 10.62 35.58
CA LEU A 13 -3.31 10.85 35.70
C LEU A 13 -4.28 9.69 35.40
N SER A 14 -4.53 8.93 36.48
CA SER A 14 -5.81 8.40 37.00
C SER A 14 -7.03 8.36 36.07
N ALA A 15 -7.46 7.14 35.73
CA ALA A 15 -8.81 6.85 35.26
C ALA A 15 -9.78 6.74 36.46
N PRO A 16 -11.02 7.28 36.39
CA PRO A 16 -12.03 7.03 37.40
C PRO A 16 -12.64 5.63 37.23
N SER A 17 -12.74 4.91 38.35
CA SER A 17 -13.39 3.60 38.45
C SER A 17 -14.90 3.73 38.22
N CYS A 18 -15.42 3.06 37.19
CA CYS A 18 -16.86 2.80 37.05
C CYS A 18 -17.12 1.32 37.29
N SER A 19 -17.79 1.00 38.40
CA SER A 19 -18.33 -0.30 38.76
C SER A 19 -19.67 -0.51 38.07
N CYS A 20 -19.79 -1.53 37.22
CA CYS A 20 -21.07 -2.09 36.78
C CYS A 20 -20.94 -3.61 36.68
N GLY A 21 -21.86 -4.33 37.32
CA GLY A 21 -21.90 -5.80 37.41
C GLY A 21 -22.28 -6.51 36.10
N PRO A 22 -22.33 -7.85 36.11
CA PRO A 22 -22.37 -8.66 34.90
C PRO A 22 -23.82 -8.89 34.43
N ASP A 23 -24.11 -8.52 33.18
CA ASP A 23 -25.31 -8.98 32.46
C ASP A 23 -24.92 -9.81 31.22
N PRO A 24 -25.76 -10.75 30.77
CA PRO A 24 -25.34 -11.93 30.04
C PRO A 24 -25.02 -11.68 28.56
N VAL A 25 -24.08 -12.47 28.05
CA VAL A 25 -23.60 -12.47 26.65
C VAL A 25 -24.73 -12.91 25.71
N ILE A 26 -25.26 -11.97 24.93
CA ILE A 26 -26.17 -12.26 23.81
C ILE A 26 -25.35 -12.37 22.52
N LEU A 27 -25.33 -13.57 21.92
CA LEU A 27 -24.76 -13.84 20.61
C LEU A 27 -25.58 -13.13 19.52
N TYR A 28 -25.03 -12.11 18.85
CA TYR A 28 -25.65 -11.51 17.67
C TYR A 28 -24.99 -12.02 16.37
N THR A 29 -25.79 -12.63 15.50
CA THR A 29 -25.41 -12.99 14.13
C THR A 29 -25.07 -11.76 13.27
N PRO A 30 -24.25 -11.89 12.19
CA PRO A 30 -23.79 -10.76 11.38
C PRO A 30 -24.90 -9.88 10.76
N LEU A 31 -26.05 -10.48 10.43
CA LEU A 31 -27.21 -9.74 9.89
C LEU A 31 -27.93 -8.92 10.97
N ALA A 32 -27.89 -9.38 12.23
CA ALA A 32 -28.42 -8.65 13.36
C ALA A 32 -27.54 -7.45 13.71
N ILE A 33 -26.22 -7.53 13.55
CA ILE A 33 -25.30 -6.38 13.73
C ILE A 33 -25.55 -5.32 12.65
N TYR A 34 -25.73 -5.72 11.39
CA TYR A 34 -26.06 -4.78 10.30
C TYR A 34 -27.44 -4.12 10.49
N ASN A 35 -28.46 -4.89 10.89
CA ASN A 35 -29.80 -4.37 11.15
C ASN A 35 -29.90 -3.57 12.45
N HIS A 36 -29.08 -3.88 13.47
CA HIS A 36 -28.93 -3.07 14.69
C HIS A 36 -28.18 -1.76 14.41
N TYR A 37 -27.19 -1.79 13.50
CA TYR A 37 -26.49 -0.59 13.01
C TYR A 37 -27.43 0.35 12.21
N LYS A 38 -28.40 -0.20 11.45
CA LYS A 38 -29.43 0.58 10.73
C LYS A 38 -30.59 1.04 11.63
N ARG A 39 -30.82 0.39 12.78
CA ARG A 39 -31.90 0.69 13.75
C ARG A 39 -31.46 1.46 15.00
N ASN A 40 -30.22 1.93 15.08
CA ASN A 40 -29.75 2.66 16.25
C ASN A 40 -30.44 4.05 16.36
N PRO A 41 -31.31 4.31 17.36
CA PRO A 41 -32.11 5.54 17.44
C PRO A 41 -31.27 6.81 17.71
N LEU A 42 -30.02 6.65 18.14
CA LEU A 42 -29.08 7.73 18.45
C LEU A 42 -28.46 8.40 17.21
N ARG A 43 -28.68 7.87 16.00
CA ARG A 43 -28.38 8.57 14.73
C ARG A 43 -29.61 8.97 13.91
N ARG A 44 -30.80 8.44 14.22
CA ARG A 44 -32.06 8.79 13.51
C ARG A 44 -32.82 9.97 14.12
N ARG A 45 -32.55 10.36 15.38
CA ARG A 45 -32.99 11.68 15.90
C ARG A 45 -32.19 12.87 15.34
N ASN A 46 -31.29 12.59 14.42
CA ASN A 46 -30.21 13.48 14.00
C ASN A 46 -30.16 13.60 12.47
N LEU A 47 -31.30 13.42 11.80
CA LEU A 47 -31.47 13.71 10.37
C LEU A 47 -32.65 14.63 10.06
N GLU A 48 -33.44 15.02 11.07
CA GLU A 48 -34.56 15.96 10.89
C GLU A 48 -34.43 17.25 11.71
N ASN A 49 -33.33 17.46 12.44
CA ASN A 49 -33.04 18.74 13.11
C ASN A 49 -31.52 18.92 13.27
N PHE A 50 -30.81 19.28 12.20
CA PHE A 50 -29.44 19.78 12.30
C PHE A 50 -29.27 21.11 11.59
N SER A 51 -29.46 22.17 12.35
CA SER A 51 -29.02 23.51 12.01
C SER A 51 -28.40 24.14 13.26
N SER A 52 -27.32 23.54 13.78
CA SER A 52 -26.43 24.21 14.73
C SER A 52 -25.28 24.87 13.93
N PRO A 53 -25.05 26.20 14.04
CA PRO A 53 -23.99 26.90 13.32
C PRO A 53 -22.57 26.39 13.62
N PHE A 54 -22.37 25.72 14.76
CA PHE A 54 -21.08 25.26 15.24
C PHE A 54 -20.53 24.05 14.47
N GLU A 55 -21.34 23.02 14.26
CA GLU A 55 -20.98 21.84 13.45
C GLU A 55 -20.68 22.22 11.99
N LEU A 56 -21.44 23.18 11.44
CA LEU A 56 -21.22 23.70 10.09
C LEU A 56 -19.89 24.45 9.96
N SER A 57 -19.44 25.11 11.03
CA SER A 57 -18.17 25.84 11.10
C SER A 57 -16.95 24.91 11.14
N LEU A 58 -17.08 23.72 11.74
CA LEU A 58 -16.03 22.70 11.82
C LEU A 58 -15.94 21.82 10.57
N MET A 59 -17.04 21.63 9.84
CA MET A 59 -17.05 20.88 8.58
C MET A 59 -16.34 21.61 7.42
N LYS A 60 -16.49 22.94 7.32
CA LYS A 60 -15.92 23.72 6.20
C LYS A 60 -14.38 23.60 6.08
N PRO A 61 -13.58 23.74 7.16
CA PRO A 61 -12.12 23.59 7.09
C PRO A 61 -11.68 22.18 6.70
N ARG A 62 -12.38 21.15 7.20
CA ARG A 62 -12.08 19.73 6.94
C ARG A 62 -12.32 19.39 5.47
N VAL A 63 -13.48 19.76 4.93
CA VAL A 63 -13.84 19.54 3.52
C VAL A 63 -12.89 20.31 2.59
N MET A 64 -12.59 21.56 2.91
CA MET A 64 -11.72 22.40 2.08
C MET A 64 -10.26 21.88 2.06
N ARG A 65 -9.75 21.38 3.19
CA ARG A 65 -8.45 20.70 3.24
C ARG A 65 -8.44 19.44 2.38
N ASN A 66 -9.51 18.64 2.45
CA ASN A 66 -9.64 17.41 1.67
C ASN A 66 -9.64 17.68 0.17
N LEU A 67 -10.43 18.68 -0.27
CA LEU A 67 -10.49 19.12 -1.66
C LEU A 67 -9.15 19.65 -2.15
N LYS A 68 -8.45 20.46 -1.35
CA LYS A 68 -7.10 20.95 -1.68
C LYS A 68 -6.12 19.80 -1.89
N ASN A 69 -6.10 18.82 -0.98
CA ASN A 69 -5.20 17.67 -1.08
C ASN A 69 -5.55 16.76 -2.26
N ALA A 70 -6.83 16.56 -2.54
CA ALA A 70 -7.29 15.83 -3.72
C ALA A 70 -6.87 16.55 -5.02
N ALA A 71 -7.05 17.88 -5.09
CA ALA A 71 -6.62 18.67 -6.24
C ALA A 71 -5.11 18.57 -6.45
N ILE A 72 -4.30 18.69 -5.39
CA ILE A 72 -2.86 18.48 -5.46
C ILE A 72 -2.56 17.08 -6.02
N ALA A 73 -3.10 16.04 -5.39
CA ALA A 73 -2.88 14.67 -5.84
C ALA A 73 -3.29 14.41 -7.29
N LEU A 74 -4.33 15.04 -7.82
CA LEU A 74 -4.75 14.86 -9.21
C LEU A 74 -3.95 15.69 -10.22
N LEU A 75 -3.46 16.87 -9.81
CA LEU A 75 -2.73 17.79 -10.69
C LEU A 75 -1.24 17.46 -10.78
N THR A 76 -0.64 16.90 -9.72
CA THR A 76 0.81 16.63 -9.71
C THR A 76 1.32 15.71 -10.82
N PRO A 77 0.61 14.66 -11.29
CA PRO A 77 1.15 13.78 -12.31
C PRO A 77 0.99 14.36 -13.73
N LEU A 78 0.18 15.41 -13.91
CA LEU A 78 -0.15 15.95 -15.22
C LEU A 78 1.07 16.39 -16.06
N PRO A 79 2.12 17.03 -15.51
CA PRO A 79 3.30 17.38 -16.30
C PRO A 79 3.94 16.16 -16.97
N SER A 80 4.06 15.05 -16.25
CA SER A 80 4.61 13.79 -16.79
C SER A 80 3.70 13.16 -17.85
N ILE A 81 2.39 13.19 -17.62
CA ILE A 81 1.39 12.66 -18.56
C ILE A 81 1.40 13.48 -19.85
N PHE A 82 1.35 14.81 -19.74
CA PHE A 82 1.37 15.70 -20.91
C PHE A 82 2.67 15.59 -21.70
N PHE A 83 3.82 15.51 -21.01
CA PHE A 83 5.10 15.26 -21.67
C PHE A 83 5.07 13.97 -22.49
N TYR A 84 4.59 12.87 -21.90
CA TYR A 84 4.53 11.58 -22.59
C TYR A 84 3.52 11.56 -23.74
N LEU A 85 2.35 12.18 -23.60
CA LEU A 85 1.37 12.33 -24.68
C LEU A 85 1.92 13.18 -25.83
N PHE A 86 2.66 14.25 -25.51
CA PHE A 86 3.33 15.08 -26.50
C PHE A 86 4.41 14.30 -27.24
N PHE A 87 5.21 13.50 -26.53
CA PHE A 87 6.17 12.55 -27.13
C PHE A 87 5.49 11.59 -28.12
N LEU A 88 4.41 10.93 -27.71
CA LEU A 88 3.68 9.99 -28.59
C LEU A 88 3.11 10.69 -29.83
N ARG A 89 2.57 11.90 -29.68
CA ARG A 89 2.06 12.71 -30.79
C ARG A 89 3.17 13.12 -31.75
N HIS A 90 4.33 13.52 -31.24
CA HIS A 90 5.51 13.86 -32.04
C HIS A 90 5.97 12.63 -32.83
N TYR A 91 6.14 11.49 -32.15
CA TYR A 91 6.54 10.23 -32.79
C TYR A 91 5.60 9.82 -33.93
N ARG A 92 4.27 9.83 -33.68
CA ARG A 92 3.28 9.46 -34.70
C ARG A 92 3.34 10.39 -35.93
N ARG A 93 3.56 11.69 -35.73
CA ARG A 93 3.68 12.66 -36.83
C ARG A 93 4.96 12.44 -37.64
N SER A 94 6.09 12.26 -36.96
CA SER A 94 7.38 12.05 -37.62
C SER A 94 7.39 10.73 -38.41
N PHE A 95 6.83 9.65 -37.86
CA PHE A 95 6.71 8.37 -38.56
C PHE A 95 5.83 8.43 -39.82
N LEU A 96 4.75 9.23 -39.81
CA LEU A 96 3.88 9.41 -40.98
C LEU A 96 4.52 10.29 -42.06
N SER A 97 5.44 11.19 -41.68
CA SER A 97 6.05 12.16 -42.60
C SER A 97 7.35 11.67 -43.24
N SER A 98 8.07 10.73 -42.62
CA SER A 98 9.33 10.21 -43.13
C SER A 98 9.42 8.70 -42.94
N SER A 99 9.63 7.97 -44.04
CA SER A 99 9.89 6.52 -44.07
C SER A 99 11.15 6.10 -43.29
N SER A 100 11.94 7.05 -42.81
CA SER A 100 13.01 6.87 -41.83
C SER A 100 12.86 7.88 -40.67
N ILE A 101 12.91 7.39 -39.43
CA ILE A 101 12.83 8.21 -38.20
C ILE A 101 14.07 9.10 -38.03
N SER A 102 15.17 8.82 -38.73
CA SER A 102 16.51 9.34 -38.38
C SER A 102 16.88 10.70 -38.98
N ALA A 103 16.12 11.27 -39.93
CA ALA A 103 16.60 12.44 -40.67
C ALA A 103 16.15 13.80 -40.10
N ALA A 104 15.15 13.85 -39.21
CA ALA A 104 14.54 15.12 -38.79
C ALA A 104 14.12 15.23 -37.31
N SER A 105 14.37 14.22 -36.47
CA SER A 105 14.04 14.30 -35.03
C SER A 105 15.20 14.89 -34.22
N SER A 106 14.90 15.79 -33.28
CA SER A 106 15.91 16.26 -32.33
C SER A 106 16.55 15.08 -31.55
N PRO A 107 17.82 15.17 -31.15
CA PRO A 107 18.51 14.09 -30.41
C PRO A 107 17.76 13.61 -29.17
N LEU A 108 17.00 14.51 -28.53
CA LEU A 108 16.16 14.21 -27.38
C LEU A 108 15.05 13.21 -27.71
N TRP A 109 14.31 13.40 -28.81
CA TRP A 109 13.21 12.52 -29.18
C TRP A 109 13.69 11.14 -29.58
N GLU A 110 14.84 11.08 -30.26
CA GLU A 110 15.49 9.82 -30.59
C GLU A 110 15.93 9.06 -29.33
N TRP A 111 16.51 9.75 -28.35
CA TRP A 111 16.86 9.17 -27.05
C TRP A 111 15.64 8.63 -26.31
N CYS A 112 14.55 9.41 -26.23
CA CYS A 112 13.28 8.99 -25.64
C CYS A 112 12.75 7.72 -26.29
N TYR A 113 12.83 7.62 -27.62
CA TYR A 113 12.41 6.43 -28.36
C TYR A 113 13.32 5.21 -28.08
N LYS A 114 14.64 5.37 -28.08
CA LYS A 114 15.59 4.25 -27.94
C LYS A 114 15.66 3.69 -26.52
N HIS A 115 15.35 4.48 -25.49
CA HIS A 115 15.60 4.12 -24.10
C HIS A 115 14.34 4.21 -23.20
N PRO A 116 13.31 3.36 -23.39
CA PRO A 116 12.05 3.42 -22.64
C PRO A 116 12.24 3.29 -21.11
N LEU A 117 13.15 2.41 -20.66
CA LEU A 117 13.45 2.23 -19.23
C LEU A 117 14.15 3.46 -18.62
N MET A 118 15.07 4.10 -19.35
CA MET A 118 15.72 5.31 -18.85
C MET A 118 14.73 6.48 -18.87
N LEU A 119 13.89 6.56 -19.90
CA LEU A 119 12.83 7.56 -19.99
C LEU A 119 11.86 7.46 -18.81
N SER A 120 11.39 6.26 -18.45
CA SER A 120 10.53 6.08 -17.28
C SER A 120 11.22 6.49 -15.98
N ASN A 121 12.53 6.23 -15.84
CA ASN A 121 13.31 6.69 -14.67
C ASN A 121 13.43 8.21 -14.62
N VAL A 122 13.71 8.88 -15.74
CA VAL A 122 13.83 10.35 -15.80
C VAL A 122 12.49 11.00 -15.49
N ILE A 123 11.39 10.47 -16.04
CA ILE A 123 10.04 10.96 -15.76
C ILE A 123 9.70 10.76 -14.27
N PHE A 124 10.01 9.58 -13.71
CA PHE A 124 9.80 9.30 -12.30
C PHE A 124 10.62 10.25 -11.43
N PHE A 125 11.90 10.44 -11.73
CA PHE A 125 12.78 11.34 -10.98
C PHE A 125 12.27 12.78 -10.99
N ALA A 126 11.91 13.31 -12.16
CA ALA A 126 11.40 14.67 -12.27
C ALA A 126 10.08 14.87 -11.52
N ASN A 127 9.17 13.89 -11.61
CA ASN A 127 7.81 14.02 -11.10
C ASN A 127 7.67 13.59 -9.63
N VAL A 128 8.18 12.42 -9.28
CA VAL A 128 8.12 11.89 -7.92
C VAL A 128 9.26 12.46 -7.10
N ASP A 129 10.52 12.30 -7.54
CA ASP A 129 11.63 12.63 -6.67
C ASP A 129 11.80 14.13 -6.45
N VAL A 130 11.64 14.94 -7.50
CA VAL A 130 11.77 16.39 -7.38
C VAL A 130 10.44 17.06 -7.05
N LEU A 131 9.41 16.88 -7.89
CA LEU A 131 8.16 17.62 -7.72
C LEU A 131 7.38 17.20 -6.45
N PHE A 132 7.24 15.91 -6.14
CA PHE A 132 6.56 15.51 -4.89
C PHE A 132 7.40 15.86 -3.66
N TRP A 133 8.73 15.89 -3.76
CA TRP A 133 9.59 16.35 -2.66
C TRP A 133 9.37 17.82 -2.37
N ILE A 134 9.37 18.68 -3.39
CA ILE A 134 9.07 20.10 -3.24
C ILE A 134 7.68 20.29 -2.59
N ILE A 135 6.65 19.58 -3.09
CA ILE A 135 5.31 19.64 -2.49
C ILE A 135 5.33 19.13 -1.03
N GLY A 136 6.05 18.05 -0.76
CA GLY A 136 6.19 17.48 0.57
C GLY A 136 6.88 18.43 1.57
N LEU A 137 7.89 19.19 1.12
CA LEU A 137 8.51 20.26 1.89
C LEU A 137 7.54 21.41 2.16
N LEU A 138 6.81 21.88 1.14
CA LEU A 138 5.81 22.94 1.26
C LEU A 138 4.66 22.55 2.21
N GLN A 139 4.27 21.27 2.24
CA GLN A 139 3.23 20.75 3.12
C GLN A 139 3.76 20.25 4.47
N SER A 140 5.08 20.15 4.65
CA SER A 140 5.74 19.50 5.79
C SER A 140 5.25 18.07 6.06
N LYS A 141 4.78 17.38 5.01
CA LYS A 141 4.19 16.04 5.05
C LYS A 141 4.44 15.32 3.72
N HIS A 142 4.88 14.06 3.78
CA HIS A 142 5.21 13.24 2.61
C HIS A 142 4.11 12.20 2.28
N TRP A 143 2.85 12.49 2.61
CA TRP A 143 1.72 11.55 2.46
C TRP A 143 1.45 11.09 1.01
N MET A 144 1.85 11.89 0.02
CA MET A 144 1.61 11.59 -1.40
C MET A 144 2.27 10.29 -1.84
N ILE A 145 3.43 9.94 -1.27
CA ILE A 145 4.16 8.75 -1.68
C ILE A 145 3.35 7.47 -1.45
N ASP A 146 2.63 7.40 -0.32
CA ASP A 146 1.83 6.24 0.07
C ASP A 146 0.64 6.05 -0.90
N LEU A 147 0.01 7.15 -1.30
CA LEU A 147 -1.08 7.13 -2.28
C LEU A 147 -0.56 6.68 -3.66
N TYR A 148 0.54 7.29 -4.12
CA TYR A 148 1.06 7.06 -5.46
C TYR A 148 1.72 5.70 -5.65
N TRP A 149 2.17 5.07 -4.57
CA TRP A 149 2.60 3.67 -4.61
C TRP A 149 1.52 2.75 -5.19
N THR A 150 0.24 3.11 -5.03
CA THR A 150 -0.90 2.36 -5.61
C THR A 150 -1.15 2.66 -7.09
N MET A 151 -0.75 3.84 -7.59
CA MET A 151 -1.09 4.35 -8.93
C MET A 151 0.05 4.22 -9.93
N ILE A 152 1.30 4.31 -9.47
CA ILE A 152 2.49 4.27 -10.32
C ILE A 152 2.57 2.99 -11.17
N PRO A 153 2.28 1.78 -10.64
CA PRO A 153 2.28 0.57 -11.48
C PRO A 153 1.28 0.64 -12.65
N VAL A 154 0.12 1.26 -12.44
CA VAL A 154 -0.88 1.49 -13.51
C VAL A 154 -0.35 2.48 -14.54
N MET A 155 0.34 3.54 -14.11
CA MET A 155 0.94 4.51 -15.04
C MET A 155 2.08 3.86 -15.84
N LEU A 156 2.94 3.08 -15.19
CA LEU A 156 4.06 2.39 -15.83
C LEU A 156 3.60 1.34 -16.84
N ILE A 157 2.57 0.54 -16.51
CA ILE A 157 2.11 -0.47 -17.46
C ILE A 157 1.52 0.17 -18.72
N HIS A 158 0.80 1.29 -18.61
CA HIS A 158 0.31 2.03 -19.78
C HIS A 158 1.47 2.66 -20.55
N PHE A 159 2.42 3.28 -19.86
CA PHE A 159 3.62 3.83 -20.48
C PHE A 159 4.36 2.77 -21.31
N PHE A 160 4.58 1.58 -20.77
CA PHE A 160 5.24 0.50 -21.52
C PHE A 160 4.37 -0.10 -22.62
N ALA A 161 3.05 -0.19 -22.42
CA ALA A 161 2.13 -0.71 -23.42
C ALA A 161 1.98 0.21 -24.64
N SER A 162 1.92 1.54 -24.43
CA SER A 162 1.76 2.52 -25.52
C SER A 162 3.10 2.99 -26.11
N HIS A 163 4.24 2.57 -25.56
CA HIS A 163 5.54 2.98 -26.06
C HIS A 163 5.75 2.45 -27.50
N PRO A 164 6.35 3.23 -28.42
CA PRO A 164 6.55 2.79 -29.81
C PRO A 164 7.35 1.49 -30.00
N LEU A 165 8.28 1.20 -29.07
CA LEU A 165 9.04 -0.05 -29.07
C LEU A 165 8.29 -1.26 -28.46
N ALA A 166 7.07 -1.06 -27.97
CA ALA A 166 6.31 -2.13 -27.34
C ALA A 166 6.02 -3.24 -28.37
N ARG A 167 6.42 -4.46 -28.02
CA ARG A 167 6.12 -5.68 -28.76
C ARG A 167 5.44 -6.61 -27.79
N ALA A 168 4.12 -6.57 -27.73
CA ALA A 168 3.37 -7.34 -26.75
C ALA A 168 2.36 -8.26 -27.43
N ASN A 169 2.22 -9.48 -26.91
CA ASN A 169 1.02 -10.26 -27.18
C ASN A 169 -0.18 -9.54 -26.58
N VAL A 170 -1.23 -9.30 -27.38
CA VAL A 170 -2.40 -8.51 -26.98
C VAL A 170 -3.08 -9.09 -25.75
N VAL A 171 -3.24 -10.41 -25.68
CA VAL A 171 -3.88 -11.09 -24.54
C VAL A 171 -3.03 -10.92 -23.28
N ARG A 172 -1.71 -11.15 -23.37
CA ARG A 172 -0.79 -10.95 -22.24
C ARG A 172 -0.83 -9.53 -21.70
N SER A 173 -0.76 -8.54 -22.60
CA SER A 173 -0.83 -7.13 -22.24
C SER A 173 -2.16 -6.78 -21.57
N MET A 174 -3.29 -7.17 -22.16
CA MET A 174 -4.62 -6.90 -21.58
C MET A 174 -4.81 -7.54 -20.21
N VAL A 175 -4.42 -8.83 -20.04
CA VAL A 175 -4.53 -9.51 -18.75
C VAL A 175 -3.67 -8.79 -17.70
N ALA A 176 -2.42 -8.45 -18.02
CA ALA A 176 -1.55 -7.74 -17.09
C ALA A 176 -2.12 -6.36 -16.71
N ILE A 177 -2.69 -5.62 -17.66
CA ILE A 177 -3.35 -4.31 -17.41
C ILE A 177 -4.55 -4.48 -16.47
N VAL A 178 -5.46 -5.40 -16.78
CA VAL A 178 -6.64 -5.66 -15.95
C VAL A 178 -6.25 -6.07 -14.54
N LEU A 179 -5.32 -7.02 -14.40
CA LEU A 179 -4.84 -7.47 -13.09
C LEU A 179 -4.17 -6.33 -12.31
N THR A 180 -3.38 -5.47 -12.98
CA THR A 180 -2.73 -4.30 -12.35
C THR A 180 -3.77 -3.29 -11.86
N TYR A 181 -4.85 -3.07 -12.62
CA TYR A 181 -5.97 -2.25 -12.16
C TYR A 181 -6.67 -2.86 -10.95
N ILE A 182 -6.99 -4.15 -10.98
CA ILE A 182 -7.66 -4.82 -9.85
C ILE A 182 -6.77 -4.73 -8.59
N TRP A 183 -5.48 -4.99 -8.71
CA TRP A 183 -4.53 -4.86 -7.61
C TRP A 183 -4.44 -3.42 -7.09
N SER A 184 -4.36 -2.44 -7.99
CA SER A 184 -4.29 -1.00 -7.67
C SER A 184 -5.56 -0.55 -6.96
N ILE A 185 -6.74 -0.79 -7.53
CA ILE A 185 -8.05 -0.46 -6.94
C ILE A 185 -8.18 -1.06 -5.55
N ARG A 186 -7.81 -2.34 -5.38
CA ARG A 186 -7.81 -3.00 -4.06
C ARG A 186 -6.93 -2.27 -3.07
N LEU A 187 -5.71 -1.92 -3.44
CA LEU A 187 -4.75 -1.25 -2.55
C LEU A 187 -5.19 0.17 -2.22
N THR A 188 -5.65 0.94 -3.21
CA THR A 188 -6.23 2.27 -3.05
C THR A 188 -7.46 2.24 -2.14
N HIS A 189 -8.35 1.25 -2.31
CA HIS A 189 -9.50 1.04 -1.43
C HIS A 189 -9.08 0.70 0.01
N SER A 190 -8.08 -0.16 0.19
CA SER A 190 -7.52 -0.48 1.52
C SER A 190 -6.94 0.76 2.20
N TYR A 191 -6.20 1.58 1.44
CA TYR A 191 -5.65 2.86 1.90
C TYR A 191 -6.77 3.84 2.31
N PHE A 192 -7.72 4.15 1.43
CA PHE A 192 -8.75 5.15 1.74
C PHE A 192 -9.71 4.72 2.85
N ARG A 193 -10.04 3.42 2.97
CA ARG A 193 -10.82 2.93 4.12
C ARG A 193 -10.11 3.18 5.44
N ARG A 194 -8.78 3.02 5.48
CA ARG A 194 -7.95 3.25 6.66
C ARG A 194 -7.85 4.74 7.02
N GLU A 195 -7.85 5.61 6.00
CA GLU A 195 -7.78 7.06 6.16
C GLU A 195 -9.17 7.72 6.24
N GLU A 196 -10.25 6.95 6.40
CA GLU A 196 -11.63 7.46 6.45
C GLU A 196 -12.01 8.36 5.26
N TRP A 197 -11.49 8.04 4.07
CA TRP A 197 -11.66 8.81 2.83
C TRP A 197 -11.13 10.25 2.88
N GLU A 198 -10.18 10.49 3.80
CA GLU A 198 -9.43 11.74 3.86
C GLU A 198 -8.09 11.66 3.13
N TRP A 199 -7.84 12.65 2.28
CA TRP A 199 -6.61 12.79 1.53
C TRP A 199 -5.54 13.42 2.42
N GLY A 200 -4.47 12.69 2.70
CA GLY A 200 -3.33 13.18 3.47
C GLY A 200 -3.61 13.39 4.97
N ALA A 201 -4.57 12.64 5.54
CA ALA A 201 -4.87 12.70 6.97
C ALA A 201 -3.71 12.21 7.84
N ARG A 202 -3.16 11.03 7.51
CA ARG A 202 -2.02 10.44 8.20
C ARG A 202 -0.80 10.38 7.29
N GLU A 203 0.36 10.56 7.90
CA GLU A 203 1.66 10.29 7.31
C GLU A 203 2.22 9.01 7.92
N ASP A 204 2.99 8.24 7.13
CA ASP A 204 3.68 7.06 7.65
C ASP A 204 4.52 7.41 8.91
N TRP A 205 4.32 6.60 9.95
CA TRP A 205 5.03 6.75 11.22
C TRP A 205 6.56 6.62 11.08
N ARG A 206 7.04 5.93 10.05
CA ARG A 206 8.46 5.78 9.73
C ARG A 206 9.08 7.12 9.35
N PHE A 207 8.39 7.94 8.55
CA PHE A 207 8.85 9.27 8.18
C PHE A 207 8.90 10.19 9.40
N ASN A 208 7.92 10.08 10.31
CA ASN A 208 7.95 10.81 11.57
C ASN A 208 9.14 10.40 12.46
N LYS A 209 9.48 9.11 12.52
CA LYS A 209 10.66 8.64 13.26
C LYS A 209 11.96 9.17 12.65
N LEU A 210 12.10 9.11 11.32
CA LEU A 210 13.28 9.63 10.62
C LEU A 210 13.40 11.15 10.76
N ARG A 211 12.29 11.89 10.66
CA ARG A 211 12.26 13.34 10.88
C ARG A 211 12.81 13.72 12.26
N LYS A 212 12.39 13.01 13.31
CA LYS A 212 12.92 13.20 14.67
C LYS A 212 14.41 12.87 14.76
N GLN A 213 14.85 11.81 14.08
CA GLN A 213 16.25 11.36 14.09
C GLN A 213 17.20 12.35 13.38
N TYR A 214 16.80 12.89 12.23
CA TYR A 214 17.65 13.75 11.41
C TYR A 214 17.47 15.25 11.68
N GLY A 215 16.39 15.64 12.38
CA GLY A 215 16.15 17.00 12.86
C GLY A 215 16.28 18.05 11.74
N LYS A 216 17.24 18.98 11.90
CA LYS A 216 17.50 20.06 10.94
C LYS A 216 17.92 19.58 9.54
N HIS A 217 18.46 18.36 9.42
CA HIS A 217 18.88 17.79 8.14
C HIS A 217 17.75 17.07 7.40
N TRP A 218 16.56 16.96 8.00
CA TRP A 218 15.43 16.22 7.42
C TRP A 218 15.06 16.71 6.02
N TRP A 219 15.17 18.00 5.72
CA TRP A 219 14.76 18.54 4.42
C TRP A 219 15.50 17.88 3.25
N TRP A 220 16.82 17.73 3.30
CA TRP A 220 17.60 17.08 2.24
C TRP A 220 17.69 15.55 2.43
N VAL A 221 17.71 15.06 3.67
CA VAL A 221 17.71 13.62 3.93
C VAL A 221 16.41 12.98 3.44
N SER A 222 15.27 13.68 3.54
CA SER A 222 13.98 13.19 3.03
C SER A 222 14.02 12.91 1.53
N PHE A 223 14.77 13.69 0.74
CA PHE A 223 14.97 13.45 -0.69
C PHE A 223 15.53 12.04 -0.95
N PHE A 224 16.62 11.68 -0.26
CA PHE A 224 17.25 10.37 -0.43
C PHE A 224 16.47 9.23 0.25
N ALA A 225 16.02 9.45 1.48
CA ALA A 225 15.40 8.42 2.31
C ALA A 225 13.96 8.10 1.90
N VAL A 226 13.20 9.09 1.41
CA VAL A 226 11.79 8.94 1.04
C VAL A 226 11.61 8.85 -0.47
N TYR A 227 12.35 9.61 -1.28
CA TYR A 227 12.03 9.71 -2.71
C TYR A 227 12.95 8.83 -3.57
N VAL A 228 14.26 9.06 -3.54
CA VAL A 228 15.23 8.26 -4.33
C VAL A 228 15.14 6.77 -3.98
N SER A 229 14.92 6.45 -2.70
CA SER A 229 14.70 5.07 -2.26
C SER A 229 13.46 4.44 -2.92
N GLN A 230 12.39 5.22 -3.11
CA GLN A 230 11.17 4.77 -3.77
C GLN A 230 11.33 4.69 -5.27
N GLN A 231 12.15 5.55 -5.90
CA GLN A 231 12.50 5.39 -7.31
C GLN A 231 13.16 4.03 -7.55
N ILE A 232 14.23 3.73 -6.81
CA ILE A 232 14.97 2.46 -6.95
C ILE A 232 14.01 1.28 -6.73
N PHE A 233 13.18 1.37 -5.70
CA PHE A 233 12.27 0.30 -5.32
C PHE A 233 11.11 0.09 -6.30
N LEU A 234 10.34 1.14 -6.61
CA LEU A 234 9.16 1.06 -7.46
C LEU A 234 9.50 0.77 -8.92
N ILE A 235 10.57 1.37 -9.46
CA ILE A 235 11.02 1.05 -10.82
C ILE A 235 11.52 -0.40 -10.86
N GLY A 236 12.33 -0.81 -9.88
CA GLY A 236 12.89 -2.15 -9.81
C GLY A 236 11.81 -3.24 -9.72
N ILE A 237 10.83 -3.07 -8.83
CA ILE A 237 9.74 -4.03 -8.65
C ILE A 237 8.78 -4.09 -9.85
N CYS A 238 8.67 -2.99 -10.62
CA CYS A 238 7.83 -2.89 -11.81
C CYS A 238 8.54 -3.30 -13.12
N LEU A 239 9.81 -3.71 -13.09
CA LEU A 239 10.52 -4.22 -14.27
C LEU A 239 9.74 -5.32 -15.03
N PRO A 240 9.02 -6.26 -14.39
CA PRO A 240 8.21 -7.23 -15.10
C PRO A 240 7.14 -6.61 -16.02
N LEU A 241 6.64 -5.41 -15.72
CA LEU A 241 5.67 -4.69 -16.55
C LEU A 241 6.29 -4.26 -17.90
N TYR A 242 7.59 -3.92 -17.90
CA TYR A 242 8.33 -3.69 -19.14
C TYR A 242 8.56 -5.00 -19.92
N ALA A 243 8.93 -6.09 -19.25
CA ALA A 243 9.11 -7.38 -19.91
C ALA A 243 7.85 -7.88 -20.62
N ILE A 244 6.69 -7.74 -20.00
CA ILE A 244 5.40 -8.10 -20.60
C ILE A 244 5.19 -7.44 -21.98
N HIS A 245 5.75 -6.24 -22.18
CA HIS A 245 5.63 -5.46 -23.41
C HIS A 245 6.89 -5.49 -24.30
N SER A 246 7.86 -6.38 -24.03
CA SER A 246 9.09 -6.49 -24.83
C SER A 246 9.12 -7.67 -25.80
N SER A 247 8.17 -8.63 -25.68
CA SER A 247 8.09 -9.81 -26.53
C SER A 247 6.65 -10.15 -26.98
N ASN A 248 6.51 -10.47 -28.27
CA ASN A 248 5.26 -10.97 -28.86
C ASN A 248 5.16 -12.51 -28.81
N LYS A 249 5.85 -13.17 -27.87
CA LYS A 249 5.71 -14.62 -27.66
C LYS A 249 4.23 -14.97 -27.46
N PRO A 250 3.68 -15.99 -28.15
CA PRO A 250 2.30 -16.42 -27.97
C PRO A 250 1.97 -16.71 -26.50
N TRP A 251 0.70 -16.58 -26.16
CA TRP A 251 0.20 -16.96 -24.84
C TRP A 251 0.41 -18.45 -24.58
N GLY A 252 0.90 -18.81 -23.39
CA GLY A 252 1.19 -20.20 -23.05
C GLY A 252 0.83 -20.58 -21.61
N PHE A 253 1.16 -21.81 -21.23
CA PHE A 253 0.88 -22.36 -19.90
C PHE A 253 1.42 -21.49 -18.75
N TRP A 254 2.63 -20.95 -18.89
CA TRP A 254 3.23 -20.10 -17.86
C TRP A 254 2.53 -18.74 -17.70
N ASP A 255 1.92 -18.21 -18.76
CA ASP A 255 1.08 -17.00 -18.67
C ASP A 255 -0.19 -17.27 -17.86
N PHE A 256 -0.78 -18.47 -18.03
CA PHE A 256 -1.92 -18.92 -17.24
C PHE A 256 -1.55 -19.14 -15.76
N MET A 257 -0.40 -19.76 -15.48
CA MET A 257 0.10 -19.91 -14.11
C MET A 257 0.40 -18.56 -13.44
N ALA A 258 1.01 -17.62 -14.16
CA ALA A 258 1.26 -16.27 -13.69
C ALA A 258 -0.05 -15.55 -13.33
N THR A 259 -1.05 -15.63 -14.22
CA THR A 259 -2.40 -15.09 -14.02
C THR A 259 -3.04 -15.66 -12.76
N CYS A 260 -3.05 -16.98 -12.60
CA CYS A 260 -3.60 -17.63 -11.41
C CYS A 260 -2.90 -17.19 -10.13
N THR A 261 -1.57 -17.08 -10.18
CA THR A 261 -0.75 -16.62 -9.05
C THR A 261 -1.11 -15.19 -8.66
N CYS A 262 -1.17 -14.26 -9.61
CA CYS A 262 -1.58 -12.88 -9.35
C CYS A 262 -3.00 -12.79 -8.77
N ILE A 263 -3.97 -13.51 -9.34
CA ILE A 263 -5.36 -13.53 -8.84
C ILE A 263 -5.41 -14.05 -7.40
N SER A 264 -4.70 -15.14 -7.10
CA SER A 264 -4.63 -15.68 -5.74
C SER A 264 -4.02 -14.69 -4.76
N GLY A 265 -2.96 -13.98 -5.16
CA GLY A 265 -2.32 -12.94 -4.35
C GLY A 265 -3.26 -11.78 -4.04
N ILE A 266 -3.95 -11.26 -5.06
CA ILE A 266 -4.95 -10.19 -4.92
C ILE A 266 -6.07 -10.64 -3.98
N ALA A 267 -6.60 -11.85 -4.16
CA ALA A 267 -7.70 -12.37 -3.35
C ALA A 267 -7.30 -12.52 -1.87
N ILE A 268 -6.16 -13.17 -1.60
CA ILE A 268 -5.64 -13.34 -0.23
C ILE A 268 -5.42 -11.98 0.43
N ALA A 269 -4.77 -11.03 -0.27
CA ALA A 269 -4.53 -9.69 0.26
C ALA A 269 -5.84 -8.95 0.56
N PHE A 270 -6.83 -9.01 -0.34
CA PHE A 270 -8.12 -8.36 -0.17
C PHE A 270 -8.88 -8.88 1.07
N PHE A 271 -8.96 -10.21 1.22
CA PHE A 271 -9.63 -10.82 2.37
C PHE A 271 -8.87 -10.55 3.68
N ALA A 272 -7.54 -10.63 3.66
CA ALA A 272 -6.71 -10.36 4.83
C ALA A 272 -6.85 -8.92 5.32
N ASP A 273 -6.76 -7.94 4.42
CA ASP A 273 -6.92 -6.52 4.72
C ASP A 273 -8.34 -6.22 5.24
N THR A 274 -9.36 -6.84 4.64
CA THR A 274 -10.75 -6.64 5.07
C THR A 274 -11.01 -7.24 6.46
N GLN A 275 -10.43 -8.41 6.76
CA GLN A 275 -10.48 -8.99 8.10
C GLN A 275 -9.78 -8.08 9.13
N LEU A 276 -8.63 -7.51 8.79
CA LEU A 276 -7.89 -6.59 9.64
C LEU A 276 -8.65 -5.29 9.89
N TYR A 277 -9.22 -4.70 8.84
CA TYR A 277 -10.03 -3.49 8.93
C TYR A 277 -11.24 -3.69 9.86
N ASN A 278 -12.01 -4.76 9.65
CA ASN A 278 -13.17 -5.08 10.48
C ASN A 278 -12.79 -5.32 11.94
N PHE A 279 -11.64 -5.93 12.19
CA PHE A 279 -11.11 -6.13 13.54
C PHE A 279 -10.74 -4.80 14.22
N MET A 280 -10.05 -3.91 13.51
CA MET A 280 -9.68 -2.59 14.05
C MET A 280 -10.93 -1.75 14.37
N GLN A 281 -11.90 -1.70 13.45
CA GLN A 281 -13.18 -1.01 13.64
C GLN A 281 -13.95 -1.53 14.86
N ARG A 282 -14.03 -2.85 15.04
CA ARG A 282 -14.67 -3.45 16.24
C ARG A 282 -13.96 -3.04 17.52
N ASN A 283 -12.64 -3.04 17.53
CA ASN A 283 -11.87 -2.58 18.68
C ASN A 283 -12.02 -1.08 18.95
N GLU A 284 -12.27 -0.25 17.94
CA GLU A 284 -12.60 1.16 18.14
C GLU A 284 -13.96 1.32 18.82
N VAL A 285 -14.97 0.56 18.40
CA VAL A 285 -16.29 0.55 19.05
C VAL A 285 -16.19 0.13 20.51
N LEU A 286 -15.48 -0.97 20.80
CA LEU A 286 -15.29 -1.43 22.18
C LEU A 286 -14.61 -0.38 23.07
N LYS A 287 -13.69 0.42 22.53
CA LYS A 287 -13.07 1.53 23.29
C LYS A 287 -14.06 2.62 23.63
N VAL A 288 -14.94 2.97 22.69
CA VAL A 288 -16.00 3.99 22.91
C VAL A 288 -16.99 3.48 23.96
N GLU A 289 -17.27 2.18 23.96
CA GLU A 289 -18.15 1.52 24.93
C GLU A 289 -17.44 1.18 26.27
N CYS A 290 -16.21 1.67 26.49
CA CYS A 290 -15.39 1.37 27.67
C CYS A 290 -15.24 -0.14 27.97
N SER A 291 -15.33 -0.98 26.94
CA SER A 291 -15.28 -2.44 27.01
C SER A 291 -13.87 -2.97 26.70
N PRO A 292 -13.48 -4.15 27.21
CA PRO A 292 -12.15 -4.70 26.98
C PRO A 292 -11.91 -5.01 25.49
N THR A 293 -10.87 -4.43 24.91
CA THR A 293 -10.52 -4.65 23.50
C THR A 293 -9.89 -6.02 23.27
N VAL A 294 -10.08 -6.60 22.10
CA VAL A 294 -9.42 -7.84 21.73
C VAL A 294 -7.97 -7.54 21.33
N PRO A 295 -6.96 -8.17 21.95
CA PRO A 295 -5.56 -7.79 21.74
C PRO A 295 -5.05 -8.10 20.34
N ASN A 296 -5.40 -9.28 19.77
CA ASN A 296 -4.88 -9.77 18.49
C ASN A 296 -5.97 -10.38 17.60
N LEU A 297 -5.81 -10.20 16.29
CA LEU A 297 -6.59 -10.90 15.28
C LEU A 297 -5.97 -12.27 15.00
N ASN A 298 -6.66 -13.34 15.40
CA ASN A 298 -6.18 -14.73 15.27
C ASN A 298 -7.22 -15.67 14.61
N LYS A 299 -8.11 -15.10 13.78
CA LYS A 299 -9.22 -15.77 13.08
C LYS A 299 -9.12 -15.57 11.57
N GLY A 300 -9.75 -16.44 10.78
CA GLY A 300 -9.76 -16.34 9.33
C GLY A 300 -8.38 -16.62 8.74
N LEU A 301 -7.91 -15.79 7.80
CA LEU A 301 -6.57 -15.94 7.21
C LEU A 301 -5.46 -15.69 8.25
N TRP A 302 -5.74 -14.82 9.21
CA TRP A 302 -4.87 -14.53 10.36
C TRP A 302 -4.82 -15.68 11.38
N TYR A 303 -5.52 -16.80 11.15
CA TYR A 303 -5.28 -18.01 11.92
C TYR A 303 -4.05 -18.77 11.39
N TYR A 304 -3.83 -18.73 10.08
CA TYR A 304 -2.82 -19.53 9.38
C TYR A 304 -1.50 -18.79 9.17
N SER A 305 -1.54 -17.46 9.12
CA SER A 305 -0.37 -16.61 8.92
C SER A 305 -0.48 -15.33 9.76
N ARG A 306 0.64 -14.83 10.26
CA ARG A 306 0.70 -13.56 10.99
C ARG A 306 0.60 -12.35 10.08
N HIS A 307 0.99 -12.48 8.81
CA HIS A 307 0.89 -11.43 7.80
C HIS A 307 0.38 -12.01 6.47
N PRO A 308 -0.88 -12.48 6.42
CA PRO A 308 -1.43 -13.10 5.21
C PRO A 308 -1.56 -12.10 4.06
N ASN A 309 -1.76 -10.81 4.37
CA ASN A 309 -1.75 -9.75 3.36
C ASN A 309 -0.38 -9.60 2.70
N TYR A 310 0.71 -9.67 3.46
CA TYR A 310 2.07 -9.62 2.91
C TYR A 310 2.35 -10.82 2.00
N PHE A 311 1.86 -12.00 2.35
CA PHE A 311 1.94 -13.16 1.47
C PHE A 311 1.18 -12.94 0.15
N GLY A 312 -0.02 -12.36 0.21
CA GLY A 312 -0.77 -11.97 -0.98
C GLY A 312 -0.01 -10.96 -1.86
N GLU A 313 0.64 -9.96 -1.26
CA GLU A 313 1.51 -9.03 -2.00
C GLU A 313 2.71 -9.74 -2.64
N GLN A 314 3.33 -10.71 -1.95
CA GLN A 314 4.41 -11.48 -2.56
C GLN A 314 3.94 -12.27 -3.78
N LEU A 315 2.79 -12.96 -3.68
CA LEU A 315 2.21 -13.69 -4.82
C LEU A 315 1.93 -12.76 -6.00
N TRP A 316 1.48 -11.53 -5.74
CA TRP A 316 1.29 -10.52 -6.79
C TRP A 316 2.59 -10.22 -7.54
N TRP A 317 3.65 -9.83 -6.83
CA TRP A 317 4.91 -9.42 -7.45
C TRP A 317 5.68 -10.58 -8.08
N TRP A 318 5.67 -11.76 -7.44
CA TRP A 318 6.25 -12.96 -8.02
C TRP A 318 5.44 -13.46 -9.21
N GLY A 319 4.11 -13.33 -9.21
CA GLY A 319 3.24 -13.62 -10.35
C GLY A 319 3.56 -12.74 -11.56
N LEU A 320 3.76 -11.43 -11.35
CA LEU A 320 4.25 -10.53 -12.41
C LEU A 320 5.61 -10.97 -12.96
N PHE A 321 6.52 -11.40 -12.09
CA PHE A 321 7.80 -11.95 -12.52
C PHE A 321 7.67 -13.23 -13.36
N VAL A 322 6.72 -14.12 -13.07
CA VAL A 322 6.51 -15.32 -13.91
C VAL A 322 6.18 -14.93 -15.36
N PHE A 323 5.43 -13.85 -15.59
CA PHE A 323 5.25 -13.32 -16.95
C PHE A 323 6.58 -12.89 -17.58
N ALA A 324 7.41 -12.14 -16.84
CA ALA A 324 8.71 -11.68 -17.32
C ALA A 324 9.68 -12.83 -17.63
N TRP A 325 9.73 -13.83 -16.77
CA TRP A 325 10.52 -15.04 -16.98
C TRP A 325 10.06 -15.81 -18.21
N ASN A 326 8.75 -15.95 -18.42
CA ASN A 326 8.20 -16.65 -19.59
C ASN A 326 8.63 -16.02 -20.92
N VAL A 327 8.86 -14.71 -20.96
CA VAL A 327 9.35 -13.99 -22.15
C VAL A 327 10.87 -13.87 -22.22
N GLY A 328 11.61 -14.58 -21.37
CA GLY A 328 13.08 -14.63 -21.39
C GLY A 328 13.78 -13.56 -20.56
N GLN A 329 13.06 -12.76 -19.77
CA GLN A 329 13.61 -11.67 -18.96
C GLN A 329 13.79 -12.09 -17.49
N GLY A 330 14.39 -13.27 -17.26
CA GLY A 330 14.53 -13.86 -15.92
C GLY A 330 15.36 -13.05 -14.92
N TRP A 331 16.28 -12.20 -15.39
CA TRP A 331 17.07 -11.31 -14.53
C TRP A 331 16.22 -10.26 -13.79
N MET A 332 15.00 -9.99 -14.27
CA MET A 332 14.07 -9.06 -13.62
C MET A 332 13.49 -9.60 -12.30
N SER A 333 13.89 -10.80 -11.86
CA SER A 333 13.64 -11.35 -10.52
C SER A 333 14.24 -10.49 -9.40
N VAL A 334 15.22 -9.63 -9.70
CA VAL A 334 15.82 -8.71 -8.74
C VAL A 334 14.76 -7.84 -8.05
N GLY A 335 13.76 -7.36 -8.79
CA GLY A 335 12.66 -6.55 -8.27
C GLY A 335 11.85 -7.24 -7.15
N PRO A 336 11.14 -8.34 -7.43
CA PRO A 336 10.39 -9.07 -6.40
C PRO A 336 11.28 -9.64 -5.30
N PHE A 337 12.54 -9.98 -5.59
CA PHE A 337 13.49 -10.42 -4.57
C PHE A 337 13.81 -9.31 -3.56
N VAL A 338 14.16 -8.10 -4.03
CA VAL A 338 14.39 -6.94 -3.16
C VAL A 338 13.11 -6.57 -2.39
N ASN A 339 11.94 -6.68 -3.04
CA ASN A 339 10.65 -6.52 -2.35
C ASN A 339 10.44 -7.53 -1.24
N THR A 340 10.80 -8.80 -1.46
CA THR A 340 10.73 -9.85 -0.43
C THR A 340 11.60 -9.47 0.78
N LEU A 341 12.85 -9.03 0.55
CA LEU A 341 13.74 -8.59 1.63
C LEU A 341 13.20 -7.36 2.37
N CYS A 342 12.66 -6.38 1.64
CA CYS A 342 12.05 -5.19 2.23
C CYS A 342 10.85 -5.58 3.11
N LEU A 343 9.96 -6.45 2.63
CA LEU A 343 8.82 -6.92 3.41
C LEU A 343 9.26 -7.72 4.64
N ALA A 344 10.36 -8.49 4.56
CA ALA A 344 10.94 -9.19 5.70
C ALA A 344 11.35 -8.20 6.79
N TYR A 345 12.06 -7.15 6.39
CA TYR A 345 12.47 -6.09 7.30
C TYR A 345 11.27 -5.35 7.91
N VAL A 346 10.29 -4.97 7.09
CA VAL A 346 9.05 -4.30 7.55
C VAL A 346 8.26 -5.19 8.51
N THR A 347 8.22 -6.50 8.26
CA THR A 347 7.59 -7.47 9.17
C THR A 347 8.20 -7.38 10.56
N VAL A 348 9.53 -7.40 10.67
CA VAL A 348 10.23 -7.26 11.95
C VAL A 348 9.86 -5.96 12.66
N LEU A 349 9.84 -4.82 11.94
CA LEU A 349 9.47 -3.53 12.51
C LEU A 349 8.03 -3.50 13.05
N VAL A 350 7.10 -4.10 12.30
CA VAL A 350 5.69 -4.16 12.70
C VAL A 350 5.52 -5.06 13.93
N GLU A 351 6.14 -6.24 13.94
CA GLU A 351 6.06 -7.15 15.09
C GLU A 351 6.67 -6.55 16.35
N GLN A 352 7.81 -5.86 16.24
CA GLN A 352 8.41 -5.12 17.35
C GLN A 352 7.46 -4.04 17.89
N ARG A 353 6.78 -3.30 16.99
CA ARG A 353 5.80 -2.30 17.41
C ARG A 353 4.60 -2.91 18.15
N MET A 354 4.17 -4.12 17.77
CA MET A 354 3.11 -4.84 18.48
C MET A 354 3.57 -5.29 19.87
N LEU A 355 4.82 -5.71 20.01
CA LEU A 355 5.42 -6.14 21.28
C LEU A 355 5.70 -4.98 22.26
N ASN A 356 5.91 -3.76 21.74
CA ASN A 356 6.12 -2.57 22.57
C ASN A 356 4.84 -2.07 23.26
N ARG A 357 3.71 -2.72 23.05
CA ARG A 357 2.46 -2.40 23.74
C ARG A 357 2.19 -3.46 24.81
N GLU A 358 2.34 -3.07 26.08
CA GLU A 358 2.26 -3.99 27.22
C GLU A 358 0.92 -4.71 27.30
N ASP A 359 -0.18 -4.01 26.96
CA ASP A 359 -1.56 -4.51 26.92
C ASP A 359 -1.76 -5.80 26.11
N ARG A 360 -0.93 -6.02 25.08
CA ARG A 360 -1.07 -7.13 24.13
C ARG A 360 0.19 -7.98 23.97
N ALA A 361 1.31 -7.56 24.57
CA ALA A 361 2.62 -8.17 24.34
C ALA A 361 2.62 -9.67 24.67
N ALA A 362 2.02 -10.06 25.79
CA ALA A 362 1.94 -11.47 26.21
C ALA A 362 1.15 -12.32 25.21
N THR A 363 -0.04 -11.86 24.80
CA THR A 363 -0.86 -12.55 23.80
C THR A 363 -0.17 -12.62 22.44
N TYR A 364 0.55 -11.56 22.04
CA TYR A 364 1.27 -11.53 20.76
C TYR A 364 2.47 -12.48 20.74
N ARG A 365 3.21 -12.60 21.85
CA ARG A 365 4.29 -13.60 21.97
C ARG A 365 3.76 -15.03 21.83
N HIS A 366 2.59 -15.34 22.40
CA HIS A 366 1.96 -16.65 22.21
C HIS A 366 1.55 -16.87 20.74
N TYR A 367 1.01 -15.84 20.10
CA TYR A 367 0.67 -15.86 18.68
C TYR A 367 1.90 -16.08 17.78
N GLN A 368 3.04 -15.46 18.10
CA GLN A 368 4.31 -15.66 17.39
C GLN A 368 4.85 -17.10 17.49
N LYS A 369 4.58 -17.81 18.58
CA LYS A 369 5.02 -19.20 18.78
C LYS A 369 4.13 -20.21 18.04
N THR A 370 2.85 -19.90 17.86
CA THR A 370 1.87 -20.83 17.32
C THR A 370 1.62 -20.66 15.82
N THR A 371 1.85 -19.47 15.27
CA THR A 371 1.37 -19.10 13.93
C THR A 371 2.54 -18.74 13.00
N SER A 372 2.52 -19.27 11.78
CA SER A 372 3.52 -18.98 10.74
C SER A 372 3.58 -17.49 10.39
N VAL A 373 4.75 -16.98 9.98
CA VAL A 373 4.93 -15.55 9.71
C VAL A 373 4.21 -15.13 8.42
N TRP A 374 4.52 -15.79 7.30
CA TRP A 374 4.05 -15.40 5.97
C TRP A 374 3.28 -16.52 5.28
N ILE A 375 3.93 -17.66 5.04
CA ILE A 375 3.33 -18.79 4.34
C ILE A 375 2.22 -19.37 5.23
N PRO A 376 0.95 -19.36 4.78
CA PRO A 376 -0.15 -19.90 5.56
C PRO A 376 0.12 -21.37 5.96
N TRP A 377 0.06 -21.65 7.26
CA TRP A 377 0.28 -22.99 7.80
C TRP A 377 -0.59 -23.25 9.02
N PHE A 378 -0.80 -24.53 9.36
CA PHE A 378 -1.55 -24.92 10.55
C PHE A 378 -0.82 -24.48 11.82
N LYS A 379 -1.59 -24.20 12.88
CA LYS A 379 -1.00 -23.77 14.16
C LYS A 379 -0.16 -24.87 14.77
N LEU A 380 1.01 -24.48 15.25
CA LEU A 380 1.88 -25.34 16.03
C LEU A 380 1.29 -25.52 17.43
N ALA A 381 1.10 -26.77 17.84
CA ALA A 381 0.75 -27.10 19.21
C ALA A 381 1.96 -26.81 20.12
N ILE A 382 1.82 -25.88 21.07
CA ILE A 382 2.83 -25.69 22.11
C ILE A 382 2.63 -26.84 23.11
N LYS A 383 3.60 -27.77 23.17
CA LYS A 383 3.68 -28.70 24.30
C LYS A 383 3.96 -27.86 25.55
N GLU A 384 3.00 -27.78 26.46
CA GLU A 384 3.28 -27.20 27.78
C GLU A 384 4.37 -28.04 28.46
N PRO A 385 5.35 -27.41 29.12
CA PRO A 385 6.35 -28.15 29.88
C PRO A 385 5.61 -28.96 30.94
N LYS A 386 5.84 -30.28 30.96
CA LYS A 386 5.31 -31.17 32.01
C LYS A 386 5.74 -30.59 33.35
N VAL A 387 4.80 -30.02 34.10
CA VAL A 387 5.03 -29.64 35.49
C VAL A 387 5.39 -30.95 36.21
N LYS A 388 6.66 -31.13 36.56
CA LYS A 388 7.06 -32.16 37.52
C LYS A 388 6.36 -31.77 38.82
N LYS A 389 5.31 -32.50 39.19
CA LYS A 389 4.83 -32.50 40.58
C LYS A 389 6.03 -32.97 41.41
N ILE A 390 6.62 -32.05 42.16
CA ILE A 390 7.60 -32.34 43.21
C ILE A 390 6.79 -32.58 44.49
#